data_AF-B9MNZ2-F1
#
_entry.id   AF-B9MNZ2-F1
#
_cell.length_a   1.000
_cell.length_b   1.000
_cell.length_c   1.000
_cell.angle_alpha   90.00
_cell.angle_beta   90.00
_cell.angle_gamma   90.00
#
_symmetry.space_group_name_H-M   'P 1'
#
loop_
_entity.id
_entity.type
_entity.pdbx_description
1 polymer ?
#
loop_
_entity_poly.entity_id
_entity_poly.type
_entity_poly.pdbx_seq_one_letter_code
_entity_poly.pdbx_strand_id
1 'polypeptide(L)'
;MNIGKKIAELREKYGLTRYKLSELSGVSQSALSEIERGIKQPTITTLENICKALNITLADFFAEKEPEIPPEVKSLINTVVRLSPTQIRLLDSFLKTFQPSKVIFLDDLPPEAVELFSIVKTLDSDKIKILLNIAKTFVRQEN
;
A
#
# COMPACT_ATOMS: atom_id res chain seq x y z
N MET A 1 1.67 8.02 -2.70
CA MET A 1 2.21 8.42 -4.02
C MET A 1 2.14 9.95 -4.17
N ASN A 2 3.21 10.63 -4.59
CA ASN A 2 3.18 12.06 -4.88
C ASN A 2 2.93 12.27 -6.39
N ILE A 3 1.74 12.78 -6.75
CA ILE A 3 1.30 12.95 -8.14
C ILE A 3 2.25 13.87 -8.91
N GLY A 4 2.60 15.03 -8.35
CA GLY A 4 3.50 16.00 -8.97
C GLY A 4 4.86 15.39 -9.29
N LYS A 5 5.44 14.66 -8.33
CA LYS A 5 6.72 13.97 -8.51
C LYS A 5 6.64 12.91 -9.62
N LYS A 6 5.57 12.10 -9.67
CA LYS A 6 5.39 11.08 -10.71
C LYS A 6 5.23 11.70 -12.11
N ILE A 7 4.53 12.84 -12.21
CA ILE A 7 4.44 13.61 -13.48
C ILE A 7 5.84 14.05 -13.93
N ALA A 8 6.66 14.60 -13.03
CA ALA A 8 8.02 15.02 -13.35
C ALA A 8 8.90 13.84 -13.80
N GLU A 9 8.85 12.72 -13.08
CA GLU A 9 9.58 11.49 -13.41
C GLU A 9 9.18 10.94 -14.79
N LEU A 10 7.88 10.89 -15.09
CA LEU A 10 7.39 10.46 -16.41
C LEU A 10 7.82 11.43 -17.51
N ARG A 11 7.67 12.74 -17.28
CA ARG A 11 8.11 13.77 -18.24
C ARG A 11 9.59 13.60 -18.60
N GLU A 12 10.44 13.38 -17.60
CA GLU A 12 11.88 13.16 -17.79
C GLU A 12 12.18 11.83 -18.47
N LYS A 13 11.47 10.75 -18.10
CA LYS A 13 11.58 9.44 -18.76
C LYS A 13 11.26 9.52 -20.26
N TYR A 14 10.29 10.33 -20.65
CA TYR A 14 9.94 10.58 -22.05
C TYR A 14 10.78 11.67 -22.72
N GLY A 15 11.79 12.22 -22.04
CA GLY A 15 12.71 13.22 -22.60
C GLY A 15 12.04 14.57 -22.89
N LEU A 16 10.92 14.89 -22.25
CA LEU A 16 10.16 16.10 -22.53
C LEU A 16 10.61 17.26 -21.62
N THR A 17 10.71 18.45 -22.19
CA THR A 17 10.80 19.68 -21.40
C THR A 17 9.43 20.05 -20.85
N ARG A 18 9.37 20.85 -19.77
CA ARG A 18 8.09 21.38 -19.26
C ARG A 18 7.34 22.19 -20.32
N TYR A 19 8.07 22.93 -21.14
CA TYR A 19 7.50 23.66 -22.28
C TYR A 19 6.84 22.69 -23.27
N LYS A 20 7.53 21.62 -23.65
CA LYS A 20 6.98 20.65 -24.60
C LYS A 20 5.75 19.92 -24.05
N LEU A 21 5.77 19.54 -22.77
CA LEU A 21 4.62 18.91 -22.13
C LEU A 21 3.44 19.89 -21.98
N SER A 22 3.72 21.17 -21.73
CA SER A 22 2.71 22.24 -21.73
C SER A 22 1.98 22.33 -23.06
N GLU A 23 2.72 22.38 -24.17
CA GLU A 23 2.16 22.41 -25.53
C GLU A 23 1.30 21.17 -25.83
N LEU A 24 1.76 19.99 -25.45
CA LEU A 24 1.06 18.73 -25.73
C LEU A 24 -0.18 18.52 -24.87
N SER A 25 -0.16 18.96 -23.61
CA SER A 25 -1.26 18.76 -22.66
C SER A 25 -2.27 19.91 -22.60
N GLY A 26 -1.93 21.07 -23.18
CA GLY A 26 -2.73 22.29 -23.04
C GLY A 26 -2.72 22.88 -21.62
N VAL A 27 -1.86 22.36 -20.72
CA VAL A 27 -1.67 22.86 -19.36
C VAL A 27 -0.55 23.87 -19.37
N SER A 28 -0.78 25.08 -18.87
CA SER A 28 0.26 26.13 -18.90
C SER A 28 1.55 25.69 -18.19
N GLN A 29 2.70 26.10 -18.74
CA GLN A 29 4.00 25.77 -18.18
C GLN A 29 4.15 26.18 -16.70
N SER A 30 3.54 27.29 -16.30
CA SER A 30 3.50 27.73 -14.90
C SER A 30 2.72 26.74 -14.01
N ALA A 31 1.50 26.37 -14.43
CA ALA A 31 0.69 25.40 -13.70
C ALA A 31 1.39 24.03 -13.62
N LEU A 32 2.02 23.58 -14.71
CA LEU A 32 2.79 22.35 -14.72
C LEU A 32 3.97 22.39 -13.73
N SER A 33 4.66 23.52 -13.64
CA SER A 33 5.75 23.74 -12.66
C SER A 33 5.26 23.74 -11.20
N GLU A 34 4.11 24.34 -10.92
CA GLU A 34 3.47 24.29 -9.59
C GLU A 34 3.00 22.87 -9.24
N ILE A 35 2.45 22.15 -10.21
CA ILE A 35 2.01 20.76 -10.04
C ILE A 35 3.19 19.84 -9.74
N GLU A 36 4.26 19.90 -10.54
CA GLU A 36 5.44 19.05 -10.34
C GLU A 36 6.15 19.30 -9.00
N ARG A 37 6.11 20.55 -8.50
CA ARG A 37 6.63 20.90 -7.17
C ARG A 37 5.68 20.56 -6.02
N GLY A 38 4.46 20.09 -6.30
CA GLY A 38 3.45 19.78 -5.30
C GLY A 38 2.79 21.01 -4.66
N ILE A 39 2.99 22.19 -5.23
CA ILE A 39 2.36 23.45 -4.76
C ILE A 39 0.88 23.45 -5.14
N LYS A 40 0.56 22.92 -6.33
CA LYS A 40 -0.80 22.84 -6.85
C LYS A 40 -1.17 21.39 -7.14
N GLN A 41 -2.38 20.98 -6.77
CA GLN A 41 -2.89 19.68 -7.19
C GLN A 41 -3.59 19.81 -8.55
N PRO A 42 -3.30 18.92 -9.52
CA PRO A 42 -4.04 18.89 -10.78
C PRO A 42 -5.47 18.40 -10.53
N THR A 43 -6.42 18.90 -11.32
CA THR A 43 -7.75 18.25 -11.40
C THR A 43 -7.62 16.94 -12.17
N ILE A 44 -8.64 16.07 -12.09
CA ILE A 44 -8.68 14.83 -12.86
C ILE A 44 -8.51 15.14 -14.36
N THR A 45 -9.22 16.14 -14.89
CA THR A 45 -9.11 16.54 -16.30
C THR A 45 -7.71 17.04 -16.66
N THR A 46 -7.07 17.82 -15.80
CA THR A 46 -5.67 18.25 -16.01
C THR A 46 -4.74 17.05 -16.04
N LEU A 47 -4.91 16.11 -15.12
CA LEU A 47 -4.09 14.90 -15.06
C LEU A 47 -4.32 14.00 -16.29
N GLU A 48 -5.56 13.85 -16.75
CA GLU A 48 -5.90 13.13 -17.99
C GLU A 48 -5.20 13.72 -19.21
N ASN A 49 -5.21 15.05 -19.34
CA ASN A 49 -4.54 15.72 -20.45
C ASN A 49 -3.03 15.52 -20.41
N ILE A 50 -2.43 15.56 -19.21
CA ILE A 50 -1.01 15.27 -19.01
C ILE A 50 -0.71 13.81 -19.37
N CYS A 51 -1.54 12.85 -18.94
CA CYS A 51 -1.36 11.44 -19.28
C CYS A 51 -1.47 11.18 -20.78
N LYS A 52 -2.48 11.78 -21.45
CA LYS A 52 -2.64 11.73 -22.91
C LYS A 52 -1.40 12.28 -23.63
N ALA A 53 -0.87 13.42 -23.17
CA ALA A 53 0.34 14.02 -23.73
C ALA A 53 1.60 13.16 -23.54
N LEU A 54 1.65 12.36 -22.47
CA LEU A 54 2.70 11.37 -22.20
C LEU A 54 2.43 10.00 -22.85
N ASN A 55 1.35 9.89 -23.63
CA ASN A 55 0.91 8.66 -24.28
C ASN A 55 0.70 7.48 -23.32
N ILE A 56 0.13 7.75 -22.14
CA ILE A 56 -0.25 6.76 -21.13
C ILE A 56 -1.70 6.96 -20.69
N THR A 57 -2.31 5.90 -20.15
CA THR A 57 -3.63 6.02 -19.53
C THR A 57 -3.52 6.49 -18.07
N LEU A 58 -4.63 6.93 -17.47
CA LEU A 58 -4.69 7.14 -16.02
C LEU A 58 -4.40 5.85 -15.25
N ALA A 59 -4.83 4.69 -15.78
CA ALA A 59 -4.54 3.40 -15.16
C ALA A 59 -3.03 3.15 -15.13
N ASP A 60 -2.31 3.39 -16.22
CA ASP A 60 -0.84 3.29 -16.26
C ASP A 60 -0.18 4.31 -15.32
N PHE A 61 -0.75 5.52 -15.22
CA PHE A 61 -0.26 6.53 -14.28
C PHE A 61 -0.43 6.11 -12.83
N PHE A 62 -1.47 5.35 -12.48
CA PHE A 62 -1.68 4.85 -11.12
C PHE A 62 -1.21 3.43 -10.90
N ALA A 63 -0.79 2.73 -11.96
CA ALA A 63 -0.09 1.46 -11.84
C ALA A 63 1.16 1.71 -10.99
N GLU A 64 1.12 1.21 -9.76
CA GLU A 64 2.33 0.92 -9.03
C GLU A 64 3.08 -0.14 -9.85
N LYS A 65 4.42 -0.11 -9.85
CA LYS A 65 5.16 -1.25 -10.41
C LYS A 65 4.58 -2.47 -9.72
N GLU A 66 3.87 -3.33 -10.47
CA GLU A 66 3.55 -4.66 -9.95
C GLU A 66 4.89 -5.21 -9.45
N PRO A 67 4.97 -5.64 -8.19
CA PRO A 67 6.22 -6.19 -7.67
C PRO A 67 6.64 -7.27 -8.66
N GLU A 68 7.83 -7.12 -9.26
CA GLU A 68 8.37 -8.13 -10.14
C GLU A 68 8.40 -9.43 -9.34
N ILE A 69 7.54 -10.37 -9.73
CA ILE A 69 7.42 -11.65 -9.05
C ILE A 69 8.73 -12.39 -9.32
N PRO A 70 9.57 -12.63 -8.29
CA PRO A 70 10.82 -13.34 -8.49
C PRO A 70 10.56 -14.71 -9.14
N PRO A 71 11.45 -15.21 -10.01
CA PRO A 71 11.27 -16.51 -10.66
C PRO A 71 10.96 -17.64 -9.66
N GLU A 72 11.50 -17.55 -8.45
CA GLU A 72 11.29 -18.48 -7.34
C GLU A 72 9.82 -18.49 -6.88
N VAL A 73 9.16 -17.35 -6.90
CA VAL A 73 7.76 -17.17 -6.45
C VAL A 73 6.75 -17.67 -7.48
N LYS A 74 7.10 -17.73 -8.78
CA LYS A 74 6.22 -18.29 -9.83
C LYS A 74 5.82 -19.74 -9.55
N SER A 75 6.75 -20.55 -9.04
CA SER A 75 6.48 -21.95 -8.68
C SER A 75 5.45 -22.06 -7.54
N LEU A 76 5.52 -21.13 -6.59
CA LEU A 76 4.60 -21.06 -5.46
C LEU A 76 3.19 -20.67 -5.91
N ILE A 77 3.05 -19.71 -6.83
CA ILE A 77 1.75 -19.29 -7.38
C ILE A 77 1.01 -20.48 -8.01
N ASN A 78 1.69 -21.28 -8.82
CA ASN A 78 1.11 -22.48 -9.44
C ASN A 78 0.61 -23.51 -8.42
N THR A 79 1.19 -23.51 -7.22
CA THR A 79 0.80 -24.38 -6.11
C THR A 79 -0.41 -23.79 -5.38
N VAL A 80 -0.34 -22.50 -5.03
CA VAL A 80 -1.39 -21.78 -4.27
C VAL A 80 -2.71 -21.73 -5.03
N VAL A 81 -2.67 -21.56 -6.37
CA VAL A 81 -3.87 -21.52 -7.22
C VAL A 81 -4.68 -22.84 -7.18
N ARG A 82 -4.06 -23.96 -6.79
CA ARG A 82 -4.73 -25.28 -6.71
C ARG A 82 -5.29 -25.58 -5.32
N LEU A 83 -5.08 -24.70 -4.34
CA LEU A 83 -5.51 -24.91 -2.97
C LEU A 83 -6.99 -24.52 -2.78
N SER A 84 -7.65 -25.19 -1.84
CA SER A 84 -8.99 -24.78 -1.41
C SER A 84 -8.95 -23.43 -0.67
N PRO A 85 -10.08 -22.69 -0.59
CA PRO A 85 -10.14 -21.42 0.13
C PRO A 85 -9.65 -21.52 1.59
N THR A 86 -9.93 -22.63 2.27
CA THR A 86 -9.48 -22.87 3.65
C THR A 86 -7.96 -23.04 3.72
N GLN A 87 -7.36 -23.79 2.81
CA GLN A 87 -5.90 -23.98 2.75
C GLN A 87 -5.17 -22.68 2.39
N ILE A 88 -5.73 -21.87 1.50
CA ILE A 88 -5.19 -20.53 1.19
C ILE A 88 -5.18 -19.65 2.44
N ARG A 89 -6.28 -19.63 3.22
CA ARG A 89 -6.33 -18.87 4.48
C ARG A 89 -5.28 -19.33 5.48
N LEU A 90 -5.12 -20.64 5.68
CA LEU A 90 -4.10 -21.17 6.59
C LEU A 90 -2.69 -20.82 6.15
N LEU A 91 -2.41 -20.93 4.85
CA LEU A 91 -1.12 -20.56 4.28
C LEU A 91 -0.84 -19.07 4.42
N ASP A 92 -1.84 -18.21 4.15
CA ASP A 92 -1.72 -16.76 4.34
C ASP A 92 -1.44 -16.42 5.82
N SER A 93 -2.18 -17.02 6.76
CA SER A 93 -1.92 -16.87 8.20
C SER A 93 -0.50 -17.30 8.58
N PHE A 94 -0.03 -18.43 8.05
CA PHE A 94 1.33 -18.91 8.28
C PHE A 94 2.39 -17.98 7.69
N LEU A 95 2.24 -17.53 6.44
CA LEU A 95 3.19 -16.62 5.80
C LEU A 95 3.25 -15.25 6.52
N LYS A 96 2.13 -14.78 7.05
CA LYS A 96 2.08 -13.57 7.90
C LYS A 96 2.92 -13.71 9.18
N THR A 97 3.11 -14.92 9.71
CA THR A 97 3.99 -15.13 10.89
C THR A 97 5.47 -14.83 10.60
N PHE A 98 5.90 -14.92 9.34
CA PHE A 98 7.27 -14.57 8.92
C PHE A 98 7.47 -13.08 8.66
N GLN A 99 6.43 -12.24 8.77
CA GLN A 99 6.51 -10.79 8.56
C GLN A 99 6.41 -10.03 9.88
N PRO A 100 7.48 -9.96 10.70
CA PRO A 100 7.45 -9.32 12.02
C PRO A 100 7.20 -7.81 11.98
N SER A 101 7.16 -7.18 10.79
CA SER A 101 7.10 -5.72 10.63
C SER A 101 5.82 -5.20 9.95
N LYS A 102 4.87 -6.07 9.59
CA LYS A 102 3.58 -5.61 9.05
C LYS A 102 2.61 -5.43 10.22
N VAL A 103 2.39 -4.18 10.60
CA VAL A 103 1.42 -3.75 11.61
C VAL A 103 0.11 -4.52 11.40
N ILE A 104 -0.33 -5.24 12.42
CA ILE A 104 -1.69 -5.80 12.47
C ILE A 104 -2.63 -4.61 12.33
N PHE A 105 -3.34 -4.50 11.21
CA PHE A 105 -4.43 -3.55 11.10
C PHE A 105 -5.50 -4.01 12.10
N LEU A 106 -5.88 -3.13 13.02
CA LEU A 106 -6.88 -3.40 14.06
C LEU A 106 -8.23 -3.86 13.48
N ASP A 107 -8.44 -3.61 12.17
CA ASP A 107 -9.65 -3.91 11.43
C ASP A 107 -9.86 -5.42 11.16
N ASP A 108 -8.81 -6.25 11.28
CA ASP A 108 -8.87 -7.71 11.07
C ASP A 108 -9.01 -8.52 12.38
N LEU A 109 -9.10 -7.84 13.54
CA LEU A 109 -9.23 -8.49 14.84
C LEU A 109 -10.70 -8.74 15.20
N PRO A 110 -11.03 -9.84 15.92
CA PRO A 110 -12.34 -10.01 16.53
C PRO A 110 -12.71 -8.77 17.36
N PRO A 111 -13.99 -8.35 17.39
CA PRO A 111 -14.42 -7.17 18.15
C PRO A 111 -13.93 -7.16 19.60
N GLU A 112 -13.89 -8.33 20.24
CA GLU A 112 -13.44 -8.54 21.61
C GLU A 112 -11.93 -8.27 21.78
N ALA A 113 -11.13 -8.59 20.75
CA ALA A 113 -9.71 -8.29 20.76
C ALA A 113 -9.46 -6.79 20.57
N VAL A 114 -10.25 -6.11 19.73
CA VAL A 114 -10.18 -4.64 19.57
C VAL A 114 -10.54 -3.93 20.89
N GLU A 115 -11.60 -4.38 21.56
CA GLU A 115 -12.01 -3.85 22.86
C GLU A 115 -10.90 -4.05 23.90
N LEU A 116 -10.30 -5.25 23.96
CA LEU A 116 -9.17 -5.54 24.84
C LEU A 116 -7.99 -4.58 24.57
N PHE A 117 -7.65 -4.32 23.30
CA PHE A 117 -6.60 -3.35 22.94
C PHE A 117 -6.92 -1.92 23.40
N SER A 118 -8.19 -1.51 23.33
CA SER A 118 -8.62 -0.19 23.81
C SER A 118 -8.41 -0.06 25.32
N ILE A 119 -8.71 -1.12 26.08
CA ILE A 119 -8.52 -1.17 27.53
C ILE A 119 -7.02 -1.17 27.86
N VAL A 120 -6.23 -2.03 27.22
CA VAL A 120 -4.79 -2.17 27.47
C VAL A 120 -4.03 -0.85 27.27
N LYS A 121 -4.43 0.00 26.32
CA LYS A 121 -3.83 1.33 26.10
C LYS A 121 -3.98 2.29 27.29
N THR A 122 -4.93 2.04 28.19
CA THR A 122 -5.21 2.89 29.37
C THR A 122 -4.53 2.41 30.64
N LEU A 123 -3.85 1.26 30.60
CA LEU A 123 -3.27 0.60 31.78
C LEU A 123 -1.79 0.91 31.94
N ASP A 124 -1.32 0.90 33.18
CA ASP A 124 0.10 0.97 33.51
C ASP A 124 0.81 -0.38 33.30
N SER A 125 2.14 -0.34 33.32
CA SER A 125 3.02 -1.50 33.05
C SER A 125 2.75 -2.69 33.97
N ASP A 126 2.41 -2.45 35.24
CA ASP A 126 2.21 -3.54 36.20
C ASP A 126 0.87 -4.24 35.98
N LYS A 127 -0.19 -3.50 35.65
CA LYS A 127 -1.47 -4.07 35.23
C LYS A 127 -1.37 -4.84 33.92
N ILE A 128 -0.56 -4.36 32.97
CA ILE A 128 -0.30 -5.07 31.70
C ILE A 128 0.39 -6.42 31.96
N LYS A 129 1.38 -6.48 32.87
CA LYS A 129 2.05 -7.74 33.23
C LYS A 129 1.08 -8.76 33.85
N ILE A 130 0.13 -8.30 34.67
CA ILE A 130 -0.89 -9.16 35.27
C ILE A 130 -1.78 -9.76 34.18
N LEU A 131 -2.30 -8.93 33.26
CA LEU A 131 -3.10 -9.40 32.13
C LEU A 131 -2.34 -10.41 31.27
N LEU A 132 -1.05 -10.17 31.02
CA LEU A 132 -0.20 -11.08 30.27
C LEU A 132 -0.06 -12.45 30.95
N ASN A 133 0.09 -12.46 32.28
CA ASN A 133 0.19 -13.71 33.04
C ASN A 133 -1.13 -14.49 33.02
N ILE A 134 -2.26 -13.80 33.17
CA ILE A 134 -3.59 -14.40 33.09
C ILE A 134 -3.82 -15.00 31.70
N ALA A 135 -3.52 -14.25 30.63
CA ALA A 135 -3.62 -14.75 29.25
C ALA A 135 -2.77 -16.02 29.04
N LYS A 136 -1.54 -16.03 29.56
CA LYS A 136 -0.65 -17.22 29.51
C LYS A 136 -1.21 -18.42 30.26
N THR A 137 -2.01 -18.23 31.31
CA THR A 137 -2.64 -19.36 32.01
C THR A 137 -3.72 -20.05 31.18
N PHE A 138 -4.45 -19.31 30.34
CA PHE A 138 -5.43 -19.91 29.43
C PHE A 138 -4.77 -20.70 28.30
N VAL A 139 -3.67 -20.20 27.74
CA VAL A 139 -2.91 -20.89 26.67
C VAL A 139 -2.22 -22.18 27.16
N ARG A 140 -1.92 -22.28 28.47
CA ARG A 140 -1.30 -23.47 29.07
C ARG A 140 -2.28 -24.59 29.41
N GLN A 141 -3.59 -24.33 29.40
CA GLN A 141 -4.60 -25.35 29.74
C GLN A 141 -5.08 -26.19 28.53
N GLU A 142 -4.67 -25.83 27.30
CA GLU A 142 -5.02 -26.57 26.07
C GLU A 142 -3.94 -27.54 25.56
N ASN A 143 -2.90 -27.82 26.37
CA ASN A 143 -1.88 -28.87 26.09
C ASN A 143 -1.93 -29.98 27.14
#